data_AF-A0A7W1DUH9-F1
#
_entry.id   AF-A0A7W1DUH9-F1
#
_cell.length_a   1.000
_cell.length_b   1.000
_cell.length_c   1.000
_cell.angle_alpha   90.00
_cell.angle_beta   90.00
_cell.angle_gamma   90.00
#
_symmetry.space_group_name_H-M   'P 1'
#
loop_
_entity.id
_entity.type
_entity.pdbx_description
1 polymer ?
#
loop_
_entity_poly.entity_id
_entity_poly.type
_entity_poly.pdbx_seq_one_letter_code
_entity_poly.pdbx_strand_id
1 'polypeptide(L)'
;GERANLNGLDAYVGTYQGAMEGIGNIVTVAAHVVHNRNVYMFAGLAPPNQFQGAQQQFVSSIRSFRELSQAEAARIRPNRVDIYTVRNGDTWESLASRTGNVVKPSTLAIMNNYEPNQPPRTGDRIRIVVEG
;
A
#
# COMPACT_ATOMS: atom_id res chain seq x y z
N GLY A 1 -28.59 0.11 0.21
CA GLY A 1 -27.53 0.73 -0.61
C GLY A 1 -28.17 1.33 -1.84
N GLU A 2 -27.37 1.96 -2.69
CA GLU A 2 -27.84 2.61 -3.92
C GLU A 2 -26.83 2.42 -5.06
N ARG A 3 -27.33 2.49 -6.30
CA ARG A 3 -26.46 2.59 -7.47
C ARG A 3 -25.78 3.96 -7.47
N ALA A 4 -24.50 3.99 -7.84
CA ALA A 4 -23.71 5.19 -7.92
C ALA A 4 -22.82 5.15 -9.17
N ASN A 5 -22.34 6.32 -9.59
CA ASN A 5 -21.26 6.45 -10.55
C ASN A 5 -20.05 7.07 -9.81
N LEU A 6 -18.93 6.37 -9.79
CA LEU A 6 -17.69 6.82 -9.15
C LEU A 6 -16.67 7.14 -10.23
N ASN A 7 -16.54 8.43 -10.56
CA ASN A 7 -15.58 8.92 -11.56
C ASN A 7 -15.68 8.18 -12.91
N GLY A 8 -16.90 7.94 -13.40
CA GLY A 8 -17.17 7.22 -14.64
C GLY A 8 -17.35 5.70 -14.50
N LEU A 9 -17.12 5.14 -13.30
CA LEU A 9 -17.29 3.72 -13.03
C LEU A 9 -18.64 3.43 -12.39
N ASP A 10 -19.34 2.41 -12.89
CA ASP A 10 -20.58 1.94 -12.27
C ASP A 10 -20.29 1.28 -10.92
N ALA A 11 -21.06 1.66 -9.90
CA ALA A 11 -20.89 1.14 -8.56
C ALA A 11 -22.22 0.91 -7.84
N TYR A 12 -22.16 0.09 -6.79
CA TYR A 12 -23.21 0.00 -5.77
C TYR A 12 -22.61 0.29 -4.40
N VAL A 13 -23.14 1.30 -3.71
CA VAL A 13 -22.66 1.73 -2.39
C VAL A 13 -23.66 1.33 -1.32
N GLY A 14 -23.20 0.67 -0.27
CA GLY A 14 -24.05 0.19 0.81
C GLY A 14 -23.39 0.31 2.16
N THR A 15 -24.22 0.42 3.19
CA THR A 15 -23.81 0.26 4.58
C THR A 15 -24.24 -1.13 5.04
N TYR A 16 -23.31 -1.85 5.66
CA TYR A 16 -23.45 -3.21 6.14
C TYR A 16 -23.09 -3.26 7.62
N GLN A 17 -23.65 -4.23 8.33
CA GLN A 17 -23.31 -4.51 9.73
C GLN A 17 -22.93 -5.99 9.84
N GLY A 18 -21.97 -6.29 10.70
CA GLY A 18 -21.50 -7.65 10.91
C GLY A 18 -20.57 -7.74 12.11
N ALA A 19 -19.87 -8.86 12.22
CA ALA A 19 -18.85 -9.07 13.23
C ALA A 19 -17.54 -9.51 12.56
N MET A 20 -16.41 -9.11 13.13
CA MET A 20 -15.08 -9.49 12.68
C MET A 20 -14.26 -9.99 13.87
N GLU A 21 -13.53 -11.08 13.67
CA GLU A 21 -12.67 -11.65 14.71
C GLU A 21 -11.65 -10.62 15.20
N GLY A 22 -11.48 -10.52 16.52
CA GLY A 22 -10.58 -9.54 17.16
C GLY A 22 -11.11 -8.11 17.28
N ILE A 23 -12.17 -7.72 16.55
CA ILE A 23 -12.76 -6.37 16.60
C ILE A 23 -14.17 -6.38 17.21
N GLY A 24 -14.91 -7.49 17.02
CA GLY A 24 -16.30 -7.60 17.43
C GLY A 24 -17.25 -7.03 16.38
N ASN A 25 -18.35 -6.40 16.82
CA ASN A 25 -19.34 -5.82 15.93
C ASN A 25 -18.74 -4.65 15.14
N ILE A 26 -19.05 -4.59 13.85
CA ILE A 26 -18.54 -3.59 12.91
C ILE A 26 -19.68 -3.02 12.07
N VAL A 27 -19.50 -1.77 11.65
CA VAL A 27 -20.28 -1.14 10.60
C VAL A 27 -19.33 -0.84 9.46
N THR A 28 -19.76 -1.18 8.25
CA THR A 28 -18.96 -1.02 7.02
C THR A 28 -19.75 -0.21 6.01
N VAL A 29 -19.15 0.84 5.45
CA VAL A 29 -19.62 1.43 4.18
C VAL A 29 -18.71 0.91 3.08
N ALA A 30 -19.30 0.29 2.06
CA ALA A 30 -18.54 -0.28 0.95
C ALA A 30 -19.11 0.12 -0.41
N ALA A 31 -18.22 0.41 -1.34
CA ALA A 31 -18.52 0.51 -2.76
C ALA A 31 -18.05 -0.75 -3.48
N HIS A 32 -18.96 -1.35 -4.24
CA HIS A 32 -18.67 -2.41 -5.19
C HIS A 32 -18.60 -1.78 -6.58
N VAL A 33 -17.40 -1.64 -7.13
CA VAL A 33 -17.12 -0.91 -8.37
C VAL A 33 -16.87 -1.90 -9.49
N VAL A 34 -17.65 -1.79 -10.56
CA VAL A 34 -17.51 -2.64 -11.74
C VAL A 34 -16.50 -2.00 -12.68
N HIS A 35 -15.50 -2.79 -13.09
CA HIS A 35 -14.56 -2.37 -14.11
C HIS A 35 -14.10 -3.58 -14.93
N ASN A 36 -14.39 -3.56 -16.23
CA ASN A 36 -14.22 -4.69 -17.14
C ASN A 36 -14.93 -5.96 -16.62
N ARG A 37 -14.18 -7.04 -16.39
CA ARG A 37 -14.70 -8.32 -15.88
C ARG A 37 -14.55 -8.49 -14.36
N ASN A 38 -14.13 -7.44 -13.67
CA ASN A 38 -13.82 -7.47 -12.24
C ASN A 38 -14.77 -6.56 -11.45
N VAL A 39 -15.02 -6.95 -10.20
CA VAL A 39 -15.66 -6.10 -9.20
C VAL A 39 -14.63 -5.82 -8.10
N TYR A 40 -14.35 -4.54 -7.89
CA TYR A 40 -13.47 -4.08 -6.82
C TYR A 40 -14.32 -3.65 -5.63
N MET A 41 -13.95 -4.06 -4.41
CA MET A 41 -14.60 -3.62 -3.18
C MET A 41 -13.70 -2.65 -2.43
N PHE A 42 -14.18 -1.43 -2.22
CA PHE A 42 -13.54 -0.43 -1.38
C PHE A 42 -14.43 -0.16 -0.18
N ALA A 43 -13.90 -0.40 1.02
CA ALA A 43 -14.69 -0.39 2.24
C ALA A 43 -14.00 0.39 3.37
N GLY A 44 -14.77 1.23 4.05
CA GLY A 44 -14.41 1.80 5.35
C GLY A 44 -15.14 1.06 6.45
N LEU A 45 -14.41 0.61 7.46
CA LEU A 45 -14.90 -0.26 8.53
C LEU A 45 -14.52 0.33 9.88
N ALA A 46 -15.48 0.36 10.81
CA ALA A 46 -15.24 0.79 12.17
C ALA A 46 -16.24 0.12 13.15
N PRO A 47 -15.90 0.02 14.44
CA PRO A 47 -16.87 -0.29 15.49
C PRO A 47 -18.05 0.70 15.49
N PRO A 48 -19.27 0.30 15.88
CA PRO A 48 -20.46 1.14 15.84
C PRO A 48 -20.32 2.50 16.55
N ASN A 49 -19.63 2.54 17.69
CA ASN A 49 -19.40 3.76 18.47
C ASN A 49 -18.43 4.75 17.81
N GLN A 50 -17.65 4.32 16.81
CA GLN A 50 -16.70 5.15 16.08
C GLN A 50 -17.17 5.46 14.65
N PHE A 51 -18.07 4.65 14.10
CA PHE A 51 -18.46 4.71 12.70
C PHE A 51 -18.99 6.09 12.28
N GLN A 52 -19.87 6.69 13.07
CA GLN A 52 -20.48 7.98 12.73
C GLN A 52 -19.43 9.10 12.57
N GLY A 53 -18.36 9.07 13.38
CA GLY A 53 -17.28 10.06 13.30
C GLY A 53 -16.32 9.85 12.12
N ALA A 54 -16.24 8.63 11.57
CA ALA A 54 -15.37 8.29 10.44
C ALA A 54 -16.12 8.18 9.10
N GLN A 55 -17.45 8.18 9.12
CA GLN A 55 -18.30 7.90 7.96
C GLN A 55 -18.03 8.87 6.80
N GLN A 56 -17.89 10.17 7.09
CA GLN A 56 -17.66 11.17 6.04
C GLN A 56 -16.31 10.93 5.34
N GLN A 57 -15.27 10.57 6.08
CA GLN A 57 -13.95 10.26 5.56
C GLN A 57 -14.00 8.99 4.71
N PHE A 58 -14.71 7.96 5.16
CA PHE A 58 -14.91 6.74 4.37
C PHE A 58 -15.63 7.01 3.04
N VAL A 59 -16.72 7.79 3.08
CA VAL A 59 -17.47 8.15 1.87
C VAL A 59 -16.62 9.01 0.93
N SER A 60 -15.84 9.95 1.46
CA SER A 60 -14.93 10.79 0.67
C SER A 60 -13.87 9.94 -0.05
N SER A 61 -13.25 8.99 0.66
CA SER A 61 -12.27 8.05 0.09
C SER A 61 -12.88 7.12 -0.96
N ILE A 62 -14.12 6.66 -0.76
CA ILE A 62 -14.84 5.88 -1.77
C ILE A 62 -15.08 6.72 -3.03
N ARG A 63 -15.49 7.98 -2.88
CA ARG A 63 -15.78 8.89 -3.99
C ARG A 63 -14.53 9.32 -4.77
N SER A 64 -13.35 9.22 -4.20
CA SER A 64 -12.10 9.51 -4.91
C SER A 64 -11.60 8.33 -5.75
N PHE A 65 -12.20 7.15 -5.64
CA PHE A 65 -11.82 5.99 -6.43
C PHE A 65 -12.08 6.22 -7.92
N ARG A 66 -11.05 6.06 -8.74
CA ARG A 66 -11.12 6.23 -10.19
C ARG A 66 -10.11 5.32 -10.88
N GLU A 67 -10.34 5.09 -12.16
CA GLU A 67 -9.35 4.48 -13.04
C GLU A 67 -8.14 5.41 -13.22
N LEU A 68 -6.96 4.82 -13.30
CA LEU A 68 -5.75 5.52 -13.72
C LEU A 68 -5.77 5.71 -15.23
N SER A 69 -5.55 6.94 -15.69
CA SER A 69 -5.34 7.17 -17.13
C SER A 69 -4.05 6.51 -17.61
N GLN A 70 -3.94 6.23 -18.92
CA GLN A 70 -2.71 5.67 -19.49
C GLN A 70 -1.48 6.54 -19.21
N ALA A 71 -1.62 7.86 -19.24
CA ALA A 71 -0.53 8.80 -18.93
C ALA A 71 -0.13 8.80 -17.45
N GLU A 72 -1.07 8.54 -16.53
CA GLU A 72 -0.75 8.34 -15.11
C GLU A 72 -0.10 6.99 -14.88
N ALA A 73 -0.63 5.92 -15.49
CA ALA A 73 -0.06 4.58 -15.41
C ALA A 73 1.37 4.54 -15.98
N ALA A 74 1.63 5.22 -17.09
CA ALA A 74 2.97 5.31 -17.69
C ALA A 74 3.98 6.10 -16.84
N ARG A 75 3.50 6.98 -15.95
CA ARG A 75 4.34 7.71 -14.99
C ARG A 75 4.61 6.91 -13.72
N ILE A 76 3.89 5.81 -13.48
CA ILE A 76 4.20 4.92 -12.36
C ILE A 76 5.53 4.27 -12.65
N ARG A 77 6.50 4.62 -11.81
CA ARG A 77 7.84 4.05 -11.81
C ARG A 77 8.01 3.25 -10.52
N PRO A 78 7.63 1.96 -10.52
CA PRO A 78 7.66 1.21 -9.28
C PRO A 78 9.11 0.92 -8.93
N ASN A 79 9.40 0.93 -7.64
CA ASN A 79 10.73 0.56 -7.14
C ASN A 79 11.10 -0.86 -7.60
N ARG A 80 12.39 -1.12 -7.76
CA ARG A 80 12.92 -2.40 -8.22
C ARG A 80 13.91 -2.94 -7.21
N VAL A 81 14.02 -4.26 -7.15
CA VAL A 81 15.12 -4.91 -6.42
C VAL A 81 16.27 -5.13 -7.40
N ASP A 82 17.45 -4.66 -7.03
CA ASP A 82 18.69 -4.91 -7.77
C ASP A 82 19.68 -5.69 -6.89
N ILE A 83 20.66 -6.32 -7.52
CA ILE A 83 21.72 -7.06 -6.83
C ILE A 83 23.00 -6.23 -6.82
N TYR A 84 23.46 -5.91 -5.62
CA TYR A 84 24.67 -5.15 -5.38
C TYR A 84 25.73 -6.00 -4.70
N THR A 85 26.98 -5.81 -5.11
CA THR A 85 28.14 -6.45 -4.44
C THR A 85 28.73 -5.48 -3.44
N VAL A 86 28.72 -5.85 -2.16
CA VAL A 86 29.20 -5.02 -1.05
C VAL A 86 30.68 -4.69 -1.21
N ARG A 87 31.03 -3.41 -1.12
CA ARG A 87 32.39 -2.88 -1.18
C ARG A 87 32.91 -2.60 0.23
N ASN A 88 34.23 -2.42 0.32
CA ASN A 88 34.85 -2.02 1.58
C ASN A 88 34.32 -0.62 1.99
N GLY A 89 33.90 -0.49 3.24
CA GLY A 89 33.34 0.75 3.80
C GLY A 89 31.84 0.92 3.61
N ASP A 90 31.16 0.01 2.90
CA ASP A 90 29.70 0.06 2.79
C ASP A 90 29.04 -0.24 4.14
N THR A 91 28.10 0.61 4.51
CA THR A 91 27.15 0.40 5.62
C THR A 91 25.72 0.40 5.09
N TRP A 92 24.76 -0.12 5.87
CA TRP A 92 23.35 -0.08 5.47
C TRP A 92 22.83 1.35 5.26
N GLU A 93 23.33 2.32 6.02
CA GLU A 93 23.03 3.75 5.85
C GLU A 93 23.54 4.27 4.51
N SER A 94 24.79 3.96 4.16
CA SER A 94 25.37 4.38 2.88
C SER A 94 24.63 3.76 1.69
N LEU A 95 24.22 2.49 1.81
CA LEU A 95 23.51 1.75 0.77
C LEU A 95 22.08 2.24 0.59
N ALA A 96 21.36 2.51 1.68
CA ALA A 96 20.02 3.09 1.64
C ALA A 96 20.05 4.51 1.04
N SER A 97 21.00 5.34 1.46
CA SER A 97 21.16 6.70 0.94
C SER A 97 21.43 6.71 -0.56
N ARG A 98 22.28 5.79 -1.03
CA ARG A 98 22.61 5.63 -2.46
C ARG A 98 21.38 5.38 -3.33
N THR A 99 20.38 4.70 -2.80
CA THR A 99 19.15 4.38 -3.54
C THR A 99 18.01 5.34 -3.24
N GLY A 100 18.28 6.51 -2.65
CA GLY A 100 17.28 7.54 -2.37
C GLY A 100 16.48 7.30 -1.08
N ASN A 101 16.98 6.45 -0.17
CA ASN A 101 16.31 6.07 1.07
C ASN A 101 14.92 5.45 0.86
N VAL A 102 14.72 4.78 -0.28
CA VAL A 102 13.48 4.07 -0.60
C VAL A 102 13.12 3.04 0.48
N VAL A 103 14.14 2.46 1.13
CA VAL A 103 14.00 1.54 2.26
C VAL A 103 14.94 1.97 3.39
N LYS A 104 14.48 1.83 4.64
CA LYS A 104 15.29 2.15 5.83
C LYS A 104 16.51 1.20 5.93
N PRO A 105 17.65 1.66 6.45
CA PRO A 105 18.85 0.82 6.63
C PRO A 105 18.58 -0.51 7.36
N SER A 106 17.83 -0.48 8.46
CA SER A 106 17.48 -1.68 9.23
C SER A 106 16.59 -2.66 8.44
N THR A 107 15.66 -2.14 7.65
CA THR A 107 14.83 -2.97 6.77
C THR A 107 15.68 -3.58 5.66
N LEU A 108 16.67 -2.86 5.13
CA LEU A 108 17.59 -3.37 4.13
C LEU A 108 18.47 -4.52 4.68
N ALA A 109 18.89 -4.44 5.93
CA ALA A 109 19.59 -5.53 6.63
C ALA A 109 18.70 -6.78 6.74
N ILE A 110 17.48 -6.62 7.27
CA ILE A 110 16.51 -7.71 7.41
C ILE A 110 16.20 -8.36 6.06
N MET A 111 15.97 -7.56 5.02
CA MET A 111 15.74 -8.04 3.65
C MET A 111 16.90 -8.89 3.14
N ASN A 112 18.11 -8.69 3.65
CA ASN A 112 19.30 -9.44 3.27
C ASN A 112 19.66 -10.56 4.25
N ASN A 113 18.79 -10.87 5.21
CA ASN A 113 19.02 -11.88 6.24
C ASN A 113 20.17 -11.52 7.20
N TYR A 114 20.27 -10.24 7.53
CA TYR A 114 21.16 -9.69 8.55
C TYR A 114 20.34 -9.18 9.74
N GLU A 115 20.92 -9.23 10.94
CA GLU A 115 20.37 -8.49 12.08
C GLU A 115 20.41 -6.98 11.79
N PRO A 116 19.47 -6.16 12.30
CA PRO A 116 19.38 -4.73 11.99
C PRO A 116 20.66 -3.92 12.19
N ASN A 117 21.49 -4.33 13.15
CA ASN A 117 22.75 -3.66 13.50
C ASN A 117 23.99 -4.42 13.00
N GLN A 118 23.82 -5.56 12.33
CA GLN A 118 24.93 -6.33 11.79
C GLN A 118 25.38 -5.70 10.46
N PRO A 119 26.63 -5.25 10.31
CA PRO A 119 27.08 -4.61 9.08
C PRO A 119 27.13 -5.61 7.91
N PRO A 120 26.97 -5.14 6.66
CA PRO A 120 27.11 -5.98 5.48
C PRO A 120 28.56 -6.43 5.31
N ARG A 121 28.78 -7.65 4.82
CA ARG A 121 30.13 -8.19 4.60
C ARG A 121 30.61 -7.86 3.21
N THR A 122 31.84 -7.34 3.08
CA THR A 122 32.46 -7.05 1.79
C THR A 122 32.53 -8.31 0.92
N GLY A 123 32.14 -8.18 -0.35
CA GLY A 123 32.07 -9.27 -1.32
C GLY A 123 30.70 -9.96 -1.40
N ASP A 124 29.82 -9.74 -0.41
CA ASP A 124 28.49 -10.33 -0.45
C ASP A 124 27.64 -9.73 -1.57
N ARG A 125 26.80 -10.55 -2.18
CA ARG A 125 25.75 -10.12 -3.11
C ARG A 125 24.46 -9.91 -2.33
N ILE A 126 24.06 -8.66 -2.19
CA ILE A 126 22.86 -8.25 -1.45
C ILE A 126 21.81 -7.68 -2.38
N ARG A 127 20.56 -7.77 -1.95
CA ARG A 127 19.39 -7.11 -2.54
C ARG A 127 19.35 -5.67 -2.07
N ILE A 128 19.25 -4.72 -3.00
CA ILE A 128 18.96 -3.31 -2.72
C ILE A 128 17.67 -2.90 -3.40
N VAL A 129 16.99 -1.88 -2.89
CA VAL A 129 15.78 -1.34 -3.52
C VAL A 129 16.12 -0.01 -4.15
N VAL A 130 15.95 0.09 -5.46
CA VAL A 130 16.20 1.30 -6.26
C VAL A 130 14.88 1.93 -6.69
N GLU A 131 14.85 3.26 -6.71
CA GLU A 131 13.73 4.02 -7.26
C GLU A 131 13.59 3.75 -8.77
N GLY A 132 12.36 3.69 -9.27
CA GLY A 132 12.06 3.51 -10.69
C GLY A 132 12.12 4.81 -11.49
#